data_AF-A0A914JQ69-F1
#
_entry.id   AF-A0A914JQ69-F1
#
_cell.length_a   1.000
_cell.length_b   1.000
_cell.length_c   1.000
_cell.angle_alpha   90.00
_cell.angle_beta   90.00
_cell.angle_gamma   90.00
#
_symmetry.space_group_name_H-M   'P 1'
#
loop_
_entity.id
_entity.type
_entity.pdbx_description
1 polymer ?
#
loop_
_entity_poly.entity_id
_entity_poly.type
_entity_poly.pdbx_seq_one_letter_code
_entity_poly.pdbx_strand_id
1 'polypeptide(L)'
;MAKYSTGYELFLKWKEKYGPIYTYWIGEKPLIAVCDYNLLEKHFIKDGEAFSGRDSFGKSNEFLKGGNYGIVMIDGELWKEQRRFALNVLRNLGMSRPIMEEK
;
A
#
# COMPACT_ATOMS: atom_id res chain seq x y z
N MET A 1 31.78 -1.85 2.70
CA MET A 1 30.85 -2.03 1.56
C MET A 1 29.94 -3.20 1.88
N ALA A 2 28.62 -3.02 1.87
CA ALA A 2 27.68 -4.07 2.29
C ALA A 2 27.78 -5.27 1.34
N LYS A 3 28.01 -6.47 1.89
CA LYS A 3 28.13 -7.74 1.16
C LYS A 3 26.84 -8.15 0.42
N TYR A 4 25.73 -7.47 0.72
CA TYR A 4 24.40 -7.73 0.19
C TYR A 4 23.81 -6.43 -0.34
N SER A 5 23.17 -6.49 -1.51
CA SER A 5 22.32 -5.40 -2.01
C SER A 5 21.20 -5.17 -1.00
N THR A 6 21.01 -3.91 -0.60
CA THR A 6 19.96 -3.50 0.33
C THR A 6 18.84 -2.79 -0.43
N GLY A 7 17.62 -2.83 0.12
CA GLY A 7 16.48 -2.11 -0.46
C GLY A 7 16.06 -2.59 -1.84
N TYR A 8 15.84 -1.64 -2.77
CA TYR A 8 15.29 -1.89 -4.11
C TYR A 8 16.12 -2.88 -4.95
N GLU A 9 17.45 -2.79 -4.87
CA GLU A 9 18.36 -3.65 -5.65
C GLU A 9 18.19 -5.14 -5.30
N LEU A 10 17.82 -5.46 -4.06
CA LEU A 10 17.59 -6.84 -3.63
C LEU A 10 16.38 -7.44 -4.36
N PHE A 11 15.29 -6.67 -4.48
CA PHE A 11 14.09 -7.11 -5.18
C PHE A 11 14.36 -7.32 -6.67
N LEU A 12 15.21 -6.50 -7.29
CA LEU A 12 15.63 -6.72 -8.69
C LEU A 12 16.42 -8.03 -8.85
N LYS A 13 17.39 -8.31 -7.98
CA LYS A 13 18.14 -9.58 -8.03
C LYS A 13 17.24 -10.79 -7.80
N TRP A 14 16.25 -10.67 -6.92
CA TRP A 14 15.25 -11.74 -6.73
C TRP A 14 14.33 -11.90 -7.92
N LYS A 15 13.94 -10.80 -8.59
CA LYS A 15 13.23 -10.88 -9.87
C LYS A 15 14.04 -11.66 -10.91
N GLU A 16 15.33 -11.37 -11.05
CA GLU A 16 16.21 -12.10 -11.98
C GLU A 16 16.30 -13.59 -11.64
N LYS A 17 16.34 -13.93 -10.35
CA LYS A 17 16.52 -15.31 -9.89
C LYS A 17 15.23 -16.14 -9.87
N TYR A 18 14.12 -15.56 -9.43
CA TYR A 18 12.86 -16.26 -9.15
C TYR A 18 11.74 -15.92 -10.13
N GLY A 19 11.93 -14.90 -10.97
CA GLY A 19 10.95 -14.43 -11.92
C GLY A 19 10.16 -13.20 -11.44
N PRO A 20 9.19 -12.74 -12.23
CA PRO A 20 8.49 -11.47 -11.99
C PRO A 20 7.53 -11.49 -10.79
N ILE A 21 7.18 -12.67 -10.27
CA ILE A 21 6.40 -12.84 -9.05
C ILE A 21 7.13 -13.82 -8.15
N TYR A 22 7.36 -13.44 -6.89
CA TYR A 22 8.00 -14.31 -5.90
C TYR A 22 7.51 -14.00 -4.49
N THR A 23 7.59 -15.00 -3.62
CA THR A 23 7.29 -14.86 -2.20
C THR A 23 8.58 -14.63 -1.41
N TYR A 24 8.56 -13.65 -0.51
CA TYR A 24 9.63 -13.38 0.45
C TYR A 24 9.02 -13.21 1.84
N TRP A 25 9.84 -13.32 2.87
CA TRP A 25 9.38 -13.34 4.26
C TRP A 25 9.90 -12.11 5.01
N ILE A 26 8.99 -11.40 5.67
CA ILE A 26 9.34 -10.38 6.68
C ILE A 26 9.01 -10.99 8.04
N GLY A 27 10.03 -11.47 8.74
CA GLY A 27 9.84 -12.29 9.94
C GLY A 27 9.04 -13.55 9.61
N GLU A 28 7.93 -13.76 10.31
CA GLU A 28 7.01 -14.89 10.11
C GLU A 28 5.95 -14.64 9.03
N LYS A 29 5.96 -13.46 8.41
CA LYS A 29 4.92 -13.05 7.46
C LYS A 29 5.37 -13.23 6.02
N PRO A 30 4.70 -14.09 5.23
CA PRO A 30 4.97 -14.19 3.80
C PRO A 30 4.34 -12.99 3.06
N LEU A 31 5.09 -12.44 2.12
CA LEU A 31 4.68 -11.37 1.22
C LEU A 31 4.98 -11.76 -0.22
N ILE A 32 4.07 -11.41 -1.13
CA ILE A 32 4.24 -11.65 -2.57
C ILE A 32 4.69 -10.35 -3.21
N ALA A 33 5.85 -10.36 -3.85
CA ALA A 33 6.33 -9.28 -4.68
C ALA A 33 5.82 -9.47 -6.12
N VAL A 34 5.30 -8.40 -6.72
CA VAL A 34 4.97 -8.31 -8.15
C VAL A 34 5.91 -7.28 -8.77
N CYS A 35 6.87 -7.73 -9.57
CA CYS A 35 7.96 -6.92 -10.11
C CYS A 35 7.92 -6.79 -11.64
N ASP A 36 6.73 -6.87 -12.23
CA ASP A 36 6.48 -6.64 -13.66
C ASP A 36 5.31 -5.68 -13.87
N TYR A 37 5.45 -4.74 -14.81
CA TYR A 37 4.47 -3.68 -15.03
C TYR A 37 3.13 -4.23 -15.52
N ASN A 38 3.14 -5.17 -16.47
CA ASN A 38 1.91 -5.72 -17.04
C ASN A 38 1.14 -6.54 -16.01
N LEU A 39 1.86 -7.27 -15.16
CA LEU A 39 1.26 -7.99 -14.03
C LEU A 39 0.73 -7.01 -12.97
N LEU A 40 1.44 -5.92 -12.70
CA LEU A 40 0.99 -4.89 -11.76
C LEU A 40 -0.31 -4.23 -12.25
N GLU A 41 -0.37 -3.84 -13.52
CA GLU A 41 -1.59 -3.29 -14.13
C GLU A 41 -2.74 -4.30 -14.09
N LYS A 42 -2.47 -5.57 -14.43
CA LYS A 42 -3.48 -6.62 -14.39
C LYS A 42 -4.06 -6.82 -12.98
N HIS A 43 -3.21 -6.94 -11.97
CA HIS A 43 -3.66 -7.28 -10.62
C HIS A 43 -4.15 -6.07 -9.83
N PHE A 44 -3.46 -4.94 -9.84
CA PHE A 44 -3.80 -3.80 -8.98
C PHE A 44 -4.73 -2.77 -9.63
N ILE A 45 -4.88 -2.80 -10.96
CA ILE A 45 -5.76 -1.87 -11.68
C ILE A 45 -6.98 -2.61 -12.24
N LYS A 46 -6.75 -3.61 -13.11
CA LYS A 46 -7.85 -4.33 -13.78
C LYS A 46 -8.63 -5.22 -12.80
N ASP A 47 -7.92 -5.88 -11.88
CA ASP A 47 -8.49 -6.68 -10.79
C ASP A 47 -8.41 -5.97 -9.43
N GLY A 48 -8.46 -4.62 -9.47
CA GLY A 48 -8.11 -3.79 -8.31
C GLY A 48 -8.97 -4.04 -7.07
N GLU A 49 -10.18 -4.58 -7.20
CA GLU A 49 -11.03 -4.93 -6.04
C GLU A 49 -10.45 -6.11 -5.24
N ALA A 50 -9.99 -7.17 -5.92
CA ALA A 50 -9.41 -8.34 -5.27
C ALA A 50 -8.11 -8.02 -4.51
N PHE A 51 -7.36 -7.00 -4.98
CA PHE A 51 -6.11 -6.54 -4.38
C PHE A 51 -6.26 -5.22 -3.61
N SER A 52 -7.51 -4.80 -3.34
CA SER A 52 -7.80 -3.53 -2.66
C SER A 52 -7.55 -3.56 -1.15
N GLY A 53 -7.34 -4.75 -0.57
CA GLY A 53 -7.11 -4.95 0.85
C GLY A 53 -5.91 -4.18 1.39
N ARG A 54 -5.88 -3.98 2.70
CA ARG A 54 -4.79 -3.29 3.39
C ARG A 54 -4.16 -4.21 4.40
N ASP A 55 -2.83 -4.16 4.42
CA ASP A 55 -2.10 -4.96 5.38
C ASP A 55 -2.29 -4.38 6.80
N SER A 56 -3.05 -5.09 7.62
CA SER A 56 -3.24 -4.75 9.02
C SER A 56 -1.98 -5.17 9.78
N PHE A 57 -1.13 -4.20 10.12
CA PHE A 57 -0.08 -4.38 11.13
C PHE A 57 -0.72 -4.39 12.53
N GLY A 58 -1.69 -5.28 12.78
CA GLY A 58 -2.61 -5.21 13.91
C GLY A 58 -1.92 -5.00 15.27
N LYS A 59 -0.83 -5.73 15.55
CA LYS A 59 -0.05 -5.54 16.78
C LYS A 59 0.65 -4.18 16.84
N SER A 60 1.16 -3.68 15.71
CA SER A 60 1.81 -2.36 15.64
C SER A 60 0.79 -1.23 15.70
N ASN A 61 -0.38 -1.37 15.08
CA ASN A 61 -1.47 -0.38 15.15
C ASN A 61 -2.05 -0.33 16.57
N GLU A 62 -2.25 -1.47 17.23
CA GLU A 62 -2.67 -1.50 18.63
C GLU A 62 -1.67 -0.76 19.51
N PHE A 63 -0.37 -1.08 19.38
CA PHE A 63 0.68 -0.44 20.16
C PHE A 63 0.81 1.07 19.89
N LEU A 64 0.72 1.50 18.63
CA LEU A 64 0.97 2.89 18.24
C LEU A 64 -0.28 3.79 18.33
N LYS A 65 -1.48 3.23 18.17
CA LYS A 65 -2.73 3.98 17.98
C LYS A 65 -3.87 3.52 18.89
N GLY A 66 -3.68 2.49 19.71
CA GLY A 66 -4.73 1.92 20.57
C GLY A 66 -5.87 1.23 19.80
N GLY A 67 -5.59 0.81 18.56
CA GLY A 67 -6.54 0.11 17.71
C GLY A 67 -6.31 0.31 16.22
N ASN A 68 -7.15 -0.36 15.42
CA ASN A 68 -7.16 -0.22 13.96
C ASN A 68 -8.00 0.98 13.54
N TYR A 69 -7.37 2.17 13.54
CA TYR A 69 -8.00 3.43 13.13
C TYR A 69 -7.23 4.14 12.01
N GLY A 70 -7.95 5.05 11.32
CA GLY A 70 -7.41 5.98 10.33
C GLY A 70 -7.38 5.45 8.90
N ILE A 71 -7.26 6.34 7.92
CA ILE A 71 -7.49 6.05 6.49
C ILE A 71 -6.43 5.18 5.78
N VAL A 72 -5.23 5.05 6.35
CA VAL A 72 -4.07 4.41 5.67
C VAL A 72 -3.98 2.91 5.91
N MET A 73 -4.22 2.47 7.15
CA MET A 73 -3.89 1.11 7.62
C MET A 73 -5.13 0.29 8.01
N ILE A 74 -6.34 0.84 7.86
CA ILE A 74 -7.59 0.11 8.05
C ILE A 74 -8.05 -0.51 6.74
N ASP A 75 -8.85 -1.57 6.82
CA ASP A 75 -9.40 -2.28 5.67
C ASP A 75 -10.94 -2.45 5.79
N GLY A 76 -11.57 -2.96 4.74
CA GLY A 76 -12.99 -3.27 4.70
C GLY A 76 -13.89 -2.04 4.56
N GLU A 77 -15.14 -2.17 5.00
CA GLU A 77 -16.14 -1.10 4.84
C GLU A 77 -15.76 0.19 5.59
N LEU A 78 -15.13 0.08 6.76
CA LEU A 78 -14.66 1.26 7.51
C LEU A 78 -13.62 2.06 6.71
N TRP A 79 -12.72 1.37 5.99
CA TRP A 79 -11.78 2.02 5.07
C TRP A 79 -12.51 2.77 3.96
N LYS A 80 -13.48 2.12 3.32
CA LYS A 80 -14.26 2.70 2.21
C LYS A 80 -15.02 3.95 2.67
N GLU A 81 -15.63 3.91 3.85
CA GLU A 81 -16.35 5.04 4.44
C GLU A 81 -15.42 6.20 4.76
N GLN A 82 -14.34 5.96 5.51
CA GLN A 82 -13.39 7.02 5.87
C GLN A 82 -12.72 7.64 4.64
N ARG A 83 -12.38 6.83 3.64
CA ARG A 83 -11.81 7.32 2.38
C ARG A 83 -12.78 8.22 1.62
N ARG A 84 -14.06 7.82 1.52
CA ARG A 84 -15.09 8.63 0.87
C ARG A 84 -15.29 9.95 1.59
N PHE A 85 -15.38 9.92 2.93
CA PHE A 85 -15.50 11.12 3.75
C PHE A 85 -14.31 12.07 3.55
N ALA A 86 -13.08 11.58 3.70
CA ALA A 86 -11.88 12.41 3.60
C ALA A 86 -11.73 13.05 2.21
N LEU A 87 -11.97 12.29 1.13
CA LEU A 87 -11.89 12.84 -0.24
C LEU A 87 -12.95 13.92 -0.49
N ASN A 88 -14.16 13.77 0.07
CA ASN A 88 -15.20 14.79 -0.03
C ASN A 88 -14.82 16.06 0.72
N VAL A 89 -14.33 15.93 1.96
CA VAL A 89 -13.86 17.08 2.75
C VAL A 89 -12.72 17.80 2.06
N LEU A 90 -11.70 17.07 1.59
CA LEU A 90 -10.55 17.68 0.91
C LEU A 90 -10.95 18.43 -0.35
N ARG A 91 -11.87 17.89 -1.16
CA ARG A 91 -12.41 18.59 -2.34
C ARG A 91 -13.17 19.86 -1.95
N ASN A 92 -13.95 19.82 -0.87
CA ASN A 92 -14.67 21.00 -0.37
C ASN A 92 -13.73 22.08 0.17
N LEU A 93 -12.58 21.68 0.72
CA LEU A 93 -11.51 22.58 1.16
C LEU A 93 -10.66 23.14 -0.01
N GLY A 94 -10.96 22.78 -1.26
CA GLY A 94 -10.27 23.30 -2.43
C GLY A 94 -9.18 22.38 -2.99
N MET A 95 -9.03 21.13 -2.51
CA MET A 95 -8.11 20.18 -3.14
C MET A 95 -8.50 19.93 -4.60
N SER A 96 -7.56 20.15 -5.52
CA SER A 96 -7.77 20.16 -6.99
C SER A 96 -8.43 21.43 -7.54
N ARG A 97 -8.51 22.52 -6.76
CA ARG A 97 -8.96 23.84 -7.21
C ARG A 97 -7.93 24.91 -6.78
N PRO A 98 -7.76 26.00 -7.54
CA PRO A 98 -6.83 27.09 -7.19
C PRO A 98 -7.23 27.89 -5.93
N ILE A 99 -8.41 27.63 -5.36
CA ILE A 99 -8.93 28.29 -4.15
C ILE A 99 -8.01 28.13 -2.93
N MET A 100 -7.18 27.09 -2.88
CA MET A 100 -6.27 26.86 -1.75
C MET A 100 -5.03 27.78 -1.76
N GLU A 101 -4.68 28.38 -2.90
CA GLU A 101 -3.52 29.28 -3.06
C GLU A 101 -3.88 30.76 -2.85
N GLU A 102 -5.16 31.12 -2.87
CA GLU A 102 -5.65 32.51 -2.75
C GLU A 102 -5.87 32.99 -1.30
N LYS A 103 -5.45 32.22 -0.28
CA LYS A 103 -5.49 32.62 1.13
C LYS A 103 -4.12 32.60 1.79
#